data_AF-A0A0N1IN22-F1
#
_entry.id   AF-A0A0N1IN22-F1
#
_cell.length_a   1.000
_cell.length_b   1.000
_cell.length_c   1.000
_cell.angle_alpha   90.00
_cell.angle_beta   90.00
_cell.angle_gamma   90.00
#
_symmetry.space_group_name_H-M   'P 1'
#
loop_
_entity.id
_entity.type
_entity.pdbx_description
1 polymer ?
#
loop_
_entity_poly.entity_id
_entity_poly.type
_entity_poly.pdbx_seq_one_letter_code
_entity_poly.pdbx_strand_id
1 'polypeptide(L)'
;MDIDAYWLQRRLSRHFPDAMLSQAKSSEVMKALAEAADDRDLENRLVLLLGYDCFDFVKVLNKYRYTILYCTKLASSQSENERMSIREEMSRQPHLQKILAQLETGKGDEEMSQQSEAPRKRQKTETETIEGGGQVTGSRKVLALDELPPRTPPPNYRYHLMESPF
;
A
#
# COMPACT_ATOMS: atom_id res chain seq x y z
N MET A 1 17.92 -5.12 5.09
CA MET A 1 17.75 -3.86 5.82
C MET A 1 17.81 -4.18 7.31
N ASP A 2 18.73 -3.56 8.06
CA ASP A 2 18.70 -3.62 9.53
C ASP A 2 17.73 -2.56 10.08
N ILE A 3 16.64 -3.02 10.70
CA ILE A 3 15.61 -2.17 11.30
C ILE A 3 15.68 -2.34 12.82
N ASP A 4 16.11 -1.28 13.50
CA ASP A 4 16.11 -1.18 14.97
C ASP A 4 14.98 -0.25 15.47
N ALA A 5 14.87 -0.11 16.79
CA ALA A 5 13.84 0.71 17.43
C ALA A 5 13.89 2.20 17.04
N TYR A 6 15.05 2.68 16.59
CA TYR A 6 15.30 4.09 16.27
C TYR A 6 15.46 4.35 14.76
N TRP A 7 15.27 3.33 13.92
CA TRP A 7 15.49 3.42 12.47
C TRP A 7 14.59 4.48 11.83
N LEU A 8 13.30 4.49 12.19
CA LEU A 8 12.31 5.47 11.74
C LEU A 8 12.71 6.89 12.14
N GLN A 9 13.05 7.09 13.40
CA GLN A 9 13.50 8.39 13.91
C GLN A 9 14.73 8.88 13.13
N ARG A 10 15.76 8.04 12.95
CA ARG A 10 16.97 8.42 12.19
C ARG A 10 16.68 8.79 10.75
N ARG A 11 15.68 8.15 10.12
CA ARG A 11 15.26 8.50 8.76
C ARG A 11 14.52 9.84 8.74
N LEU A 12 13.66 10.08 9.71
CA LEU A 12 12.92 11.33 9.86
C LEU A 12 13.83 12.51 10.25
N SER A 13 14.89 12.29 11.03
CA SER A 13 15.83 13.36 11.42
C SER A 13 16.54 14.02 10.24
N ARG A 14 16.55 13.39 9.06
CA ARG A 14 17.07 13.98 7.81
C ARG A 14 16.19 15.11 7.27
N HIS A 15 14.90 15.05 7.56
CA HIS A 15 13.89 16.01 7.11
C HIS A 15 13.44 16.93 8.26
N PHE A 16 13.42 16.40 9.48
CA PHE A 16 13.02 17.09 10.70
C PHE A 16 14.20 17.12 11.68
N PRO A 17 15.08 18.15 11.62
CA PRO A 17 16.29 18.21 12.44
C PRO A 17 15.98 18.37 13.95
N ASP A 18 14.77 18.84 14.29
CA ASP A 18 14.31 18.88 15.67
C ASP A 18 14.05 17.46 16.20
N ALA A 19 14.78 17.11 17.27
CA ALA A 19 14.75 15.76 17.84
C ALA A 19 13.35 15.41 18.37
N MET A 20 12.67 16.35 19.01
CA MET A 20 11.36 16.14 19.62
C MET A 20 10.28 15.92 18.55
N LEU A 21 10.31 16.73 17.49
CA LEU A 21 9.46 16.60 16.33
C LEU A 21 9.71 15.29 15.59
N SER A 22 10.98 14.91 15.37
CA SER A 22 11.33 13.65 14.69
C SER A 22 10.83 12.42 15.47
N GLN A 23 10.88 12.47 16.81
CA GLN A 23 10.36 11.41 17.67
C GLN A 23 8.83 11.36 17.66
N ALA A 24 8.17 12.52 17.72
CA ALA A 24 6.71 12.62 17.60
C ALA A 24 6.23 12.06 16.25
N LYS A 25 6.87 12.48 15.16
CA LYS A 25 6.59 11.98 13.80
C LYS A 25 6.84 10.48 13.68
N SER A 26 7.90 9.95 14.30
CA SER A 26 8.16 8.51 14.31
C SER A 26 7.02 7.73 14.97
N SER A 27 6.50 8.25 16.09
CA SER A 27 5.37 7.65 16.81
C SER A 27 4.08 7.71 15.99
N GLU A 28 3.83 8.83 15.32
CA GLU A 28 2.68 9.01 14.43
C GLU A 28 2.75 8.08 13.20
N VAL A 29 3.94 7.92 12.60
CA VAL A 29 4.16 6.99 11.47
C VAL A 29 3.89 5.55 11.90
N MET A 30 4.38 5.15 13.09
CA MET A 30 4.11 3.80 13.62
C MET A 30 2.61 3.53 13.78
N LYS A 31 1.84 4.53 14.24
CA LYS A 31 0.37 4.42 14.31
C LYS A 31 -0.26 4.31 12.93
N ALA A 32 0.15 5.14 11.97
CA ALA A 32 -0.36 5.07 10.60
C ALA A 32 -0.11 3.70 9.95
N LEU A 33 1.10 3.13 10.14
CA LEU A 33 1.44 1.79 9.65
C LEU A 33 0.55 0.69 10.25
N ALA A 34 0.15 0.82 11.52
CA ALA A 34 -0.69 -0.15 12.21
C ALA A 34 -2.18 -0.03 11.84
N GLU A 35 -2.69 1.19 11.70
CA GLU A 35 -4.13 1.47 11.61
C GLU A 35 -4.67 1.62 10.18
N ALA A 36 -3.80 1.78 9.17
CA ALA A 36 -4.27 2.00 7.81
C ALA A 36 -5.03 0.79 7.24
N ALA A 37 -6.12 1.01 6.53
CA ALA A 37 -6.94 -0.08 5.99
C ALA A 37 -6.28 -0.77 4.78
N ASP A 38 -5.64 0.02 3.91
CA ASP A 38 -4.96 -0.42 2.69
C ASP A 38 -3.77 0.50 2.37
N ASP A 39 -3.06 0.21 1.28
CA ASP A 39 -1.86 0.94 0.85
C ASP A 39 -2.16 2.39 0.45
N ARG A 40 -3.38 2.68 -0.02
CA ARG A 40 -3.80 4.02 -0.43
C ARG A 40 -4.13 4.88 0.80
N ASP A 41 -4.84 4.32 1.77
CA ASP A 41 -5.08 4.96 3.06
C ASP A 41 -3.75 5.24 3.78
N LEU A 42 -2.83 4.27 3.78
CA LEU A 42 -1.50 4.47 4.35
C LEU A 42 -0.75 5.62 3.67
N GLU A 43 -0.68 5.61 2.33
CA GLU A 43 -0.02 6.68 1.57
C GLU A 43 -0.60 8.05 1.90
N ASN A 44 -1.92 8.19 1.86
CA ASN A 44 -2.60 9.45 2.14
C ASN A 44 -2.29 9.96 3.56
N ARG A 45 -2.36 9.08 4.58
CA ARG A 45 -2.02 9.42 5.95
C ARG A 45 -0.56 9.88 6.06
N LEU A 46 0.37 9.16 5.44
CA LEU A 46 1.79 9.48 5.50
C LEU A 46 2.14 10.79 4.78
N VAL A 47 1.54 11.06 3.61
CA VAL A 47 1.73 12.32 2.89
C VAL A 47 1.21 13.50 3.71
N LEU A 48 0.04 13.38 4.33
CA LEU A 48 -0.48 14.41 5.24
C LEU A 48 0.42 14.62 6.46
N LEU A 49 1.02 13.54 6.96
CA LEU A 49 1.82 13.56 8.18
C LEU A 49 3.22 14.15 7.99
N LEU A 50 3.88 13.78 6.90
CA LEU A 50 5.30 14.07 6.62
C LEU A 50 5.49 15.18 5.58
N GLY A 51 4.42 15.55 4.87
CA GLY A 51 4.48 16.48 3.75
C GLY A 51 5.00 15.84 2.46
N TYR A 52 4.81 16.55 1.36
CA TYR A 52 5.20 16.11 0.02
C TYR A 52 6.72 15.98 -0.18
N ASP A 53 7.52 16.72 0.60
CA ASP A 53 8.99 16.66 0.54
C ASP A 53 9.55 15.29 0.96
N CYS A 54 8.76 14.50 1.69
CA CYS A 54 9.13 13.16 2.14
C CYS A 54 8.59 12.04 1.23
N PHE A 55 8.13 12.34 0.01
CA PHE A 55 7.41 11.38 -0.85
C PHE A 55 8.19 10.09 -1.12
N ASP A 56 9.50 10.16 -1.37
CA ASP A 56 10.30 8.94 -1.59
C ASP A 56 10.40 8.09 -0.32
N PHE A 57 10.40 8.71 0.86
CA PHE A 57 10.32 7.98 2.12
C PHE A 57 8.93 7.35 2.32
N VAL A 58 7.85 8.05 1.94
CA VAL A 58 6.49 7.50 1.95
C VAL A 58 6.39 6.25 1.08
N LYS A 59 6.98 6.24 -0.12
CA LYS A 59 7.01 5.04 -0.98
C LYS A 59 7.71 3.86 -0.30
N VAL A 60 8.82 4.10 0.40
CA VAL A 60 9.54 3.06 1.14
C VAL A 60 8.68 2.52 2.29
N LEU A 61 8.01 3.41 3.03
CA LEU A 61 7.10 3.02 4.10
C LEU A 61 5.91 2.21 3.58
N ASN A 62 5.36 2.58 2.42
CA ASN A 62 4.24 1.86 1.81
C ASN A 62 4.69 0.46 1.34
N LYS A 63 5.82 0.38 0.62
CA LYS A 63 6.37 -0.88 0.10
C LYS A 63 6.73 -1.88 1.20
N TYR A 64 7.29 -1.41 2.31
CA TYR A 64 7.78 -2.25 3.40
C TYR A 64 6.96 -2.10 4.69
N ARG A 65 5.67 -1.75 4.55
CA ARG A 65 4.76 -1.44 5.66
C ARG A 65 4.89 -2.38 6.84
N TYR A 66 4.68 -3.67 6.58
CA TYR A 66 4.66 -4.68 7.63
C TYR A 66 6.06 -4.99 8.17
N THR A 67 7.07 -5.02 7.30
CA THR A 67 8.46 -5.24 7.73
C THR A 67 8.88 -4.14 8.71
N ILE A 68 8.66 -2.87 8.37
CA ILE A 68 9.02 -1.74 9.23
C ILE A 68 8.21 -1.79 10.53
N LEU A 69 6.89 -1.99 10.46
CA LEU A 69 6.02 -2.04 11.63
C LEU A 69 6.44 -3.13 12.64
N TYR A 70 6.58 -4.38 12.18
CA TYR A 70 6.84 -5.50 13.07
C TYR A 70 8.30 -5.58 13.52
N CYS A 71 9.27 -5.24 12.66
CA CYS A 71 10.66 -5.16 13.08
C CYS A 71 10.86 -4.07 14.14
N THR A 72 10.26 -2.89 13.95
CA THR A 72 10.34 -1.82 14.95
C THR A 72 9.63 -2.21 16.24
N LYS A 73 8.43 -2.82 16.18
CA LYS A 73 7.72 -3.34 17.37
C LYS A 73 8.58 -4.36 18.14
N LEU A 74 9.20 -5.31 17.44
CA LEU A 74 10.08 -6.33 18.04
C LEU A 74 11.38 -5.73 18.58
N ALA A 75 11.92 -4.68 17.96
CA ALA A 75 13.10 -4.00 18.48
C ALA A 75 12.79 -3.13 19.70
N SER A 76 11.58 -2.58 19.80
CA SER A 76 11.14 -1.72 20.91
C SER A 76 10.53 -2.46 22.10
N SER A 77 10.14 -3.72 21.93
CA SER A 77 9.51 -4.53 22.99
C SER A 77 10.43 -4.65 24.21
N GLN A 78 9.89 -4.44 25.41
CA GLN A 78 10.68 -4.48 26.65
C GLN A 78 10.54 -5.81 27.40
N SER A 79 9.53 -6.61 27.07
CA SER A 79 9.27 -7.90 27.73
C SER A 79 9.22 -9.06 26.74
N GLU A 80 9.61 -10.25 27.20
CA GLU A 80 9.49 -11.47 26.38
C GLU A 80 8.02 -11.80 26.05
N ASN A 81 7.09 -11.39 26.93
CA ASN A 81 5.66 -11.59 26.69
C ASN A 81 5.16 -10.74 25.51
N GLU A 82 5.59 -9.47 25.40
CA GLU A 82 5.31 -8.63 24.23
C GLU A 82 5.93 -9.22 22.96
N ARG A 83 7.19 -9.65 23.03
CA ARG A 83 7.89 -10.29 21.90
C ARG A 83 7.14 -11.50 21.39
N MET A 84 6.70 -12.37 22.31
CA MET A 84 5.94 -13.57 21.99
C MET A 84 4.58 -13.22 21.37
N SER A 85 3.85 -12.26 21.93
CA SER A 85 2.58 -11.79 21.37
C SER A 85 2.73 -11.24 19.95
N ILE A 86 3.79 -10.45 19.70
CA ILE A 86 4.09 -9.94 18.35
C ILE A 86 4.43 -11.07 17.38
N ARG A 87 5.25 -12.05 17.80
CA ARG A 87 5.58 -13.22 16.97
C ARG A 87 4.34 -14.06 16.65
N GLU A 88 3.44 -14.21 17.62
CA GLU A 88 2.17 -14.91 17.41
C GLU A 88 1.27 -14.15 16.43
N GLU A 89 1.21 -12.82 16.51
CA GLU A 89 0.50 -12.00 15.53
C GLU A 89 1.07 -12.19 14.11
N MET A 90 2.41 -12.20 14.00
CA MET A 90 3.11 -12.47 12.73
C MET A 90 2.88 -13.88 12.21
N SER A 91 2.73 -14.89 13.08
CA SER A 91 2.52 -16.28 12.66
C SER A 91 1.14 -16.50 12.07
N ARG A 92 0.16 -15.63 12.33
CA ARG A 92 -1.21 -15.75 11.81
C ARG A 92 -1.34 -15.37 10.33
N GLN A 93 -0.36 -14.66 9.76
CA GLN A 93 -0.44 -14.15 8.39
C GLN A 93 0.71 -14.70 7.53
N PRO A 94 0.44 -15.35 6.39
CA PRO A 94 1.48 -16.00 5.58
C PRO A 94 2.62 -15.08 5.11
N HIS A 95 2.30 -13.81 4.82
CA HIS A 95 3.31 -12.84 4.40
C HIS A 95 4.20 -12.36 5.57
N LEU A 96 3.67 -12.31 6.79
CA LEU A 96 4.42 -11.96 8.00
C LEU A 96 5.31 -13.11 8.47
N GLN A 97 4.90 -14.36 8.27
CA GLN A 97 5.75 -15.53 8.54
C GLN A 97 7.07 -15.49 7.76
N LYS A 98 7.03 -15.06 6.50
CA LYS A 98 8.26 -14.88 5.68
C LYS A 98 9.20 -13.85 6.31
N ILE A 99 8.65 -12.73 6.78
CA ILE A 99 9.41 -11.68 7.47
C ILE A 99 9.99 -12.22 8.79
N LEU A 100 9.20 -12.96 9.56
CA LEU A 100 9.65 -13.59 10.81
C LEU A 100 10.81 -14.57 10.56
N ALA A 101 10.70 -15.44 9.55
CA ALA A 101 11.76 -16.37 9.18
C ALA A 101 13.05 -15.65 8.75
N GLN A 102 12.93 -14.54 8.01
CA GLN A 102 14.07 -13.69 7.64
C GLN A 102 14.75 -13.07 8.86
N LEU A 103 13.97 -12.63 9.86
CA LEU A 103 14.49 -12.08 11.11
C LEU A 103 15.23 -13.14 11.95
N GLU A 104 14.73 -14.37 12.00
CA GLU A 104 15.32 -15.45 12.78
C GLU A 104 16.57 -16.05 12.12
N THR A 105 16.61 -16.09 10.78
CA THR A 105 17.72 -16.68 10.03
C THR A 105 18.92 -15.72 9.87
N GLY A 106 18.75 -14.43 10.17
CA GLY A 106 19.81 -13.42 10.05
C GLY A 106 20.31 -13.15 8.62
N LYS A 107 19.73 -13.80 7.61
CA LYS A 107 19.99 -13.57 6.18
C LYS A 107 19.04 -12.49 5.67
N GLY A 108 19.34 -11.24 6.03
CA GLY A 108 18.76 -10.08 5.40
C GLY A 108 19.29 -9.91 3.98
N ASP A 109 18.37 -9.68 3.05
CA ASP A 109 18.58 -9.19 1.68
C ASP A 109 19.19 -10.19 0.68
N GLU A 110 18.36 -10.89 -0.13
CA GLU A 110 18.63 -11.15 -1.56
C GLU A 110 17.35 -11.38 -2.40
N GLU A 111 16.20 -11.72 -1.80
CA GLU A 111 15.06 -12.27 -2.58
C GLU A 111 13.76 -11.42 -2.67
N MET A 112 13.75 -10.16 -2.24
CA MET A 112 12.53 -9.31 -2.33
C MET A 112 12.47 -8.42 -3.59
N SER A 113 13.43 -8.56 -4.51
CA SER A 113 13.47 -7.79 -5.77
C SER A 113 12.97 -8.55 -6.99
N GLN A 114 12.54 -9.81 -6.85
CA GLN A 114 12.10 -10.66 -7.96
C GLN A 114 10.58 -10.91 -7.94
N GLN A 115 9.79 -9.84 -7.97
CA GLN A 115 8.39 -9.95 -8.36
C GLN A 115 8.05 -8.92 -9.43
N SER A 116 8.91 -8.85 -10.45
CA SER A 116 8.62 -8.15 -11.69
C SER A 116 9.51 -8.69 -12.81
N GLU A 117 9.36 -9.96 -13.18
CA GLU A 117 9.69 -10.43 -14.53
C GLU A 117 9.02 -11.79 -14.79
N ALA A 118 7.98 -11.78 -15.62
CA ALA A 118 7.50 -12.98 -16.29
C ALA A 118 7.83 -12.85 -17.79
N PRO A 119 8.96 -13.41 -18.26
CA PRO A 119 9.28 -13.44 -19.69
C PRO A 119 8.46 -14.55 -20.34
N ARG A 120 7.38 -14.20 -21.04
CA ARG A 120 6.67 -15.15 -21.91
C ARG A 120 7.53 -15.47 -23.12
N LYS A 121 8.40 -16.48 -23.00
CA LYS A 121 8.93 -17.22 -24.15
C LYS A 121 7.75 -17.82 -24.92
N ARG A 122 7.58 -17.45 -26.19
CA ARG A 122 6.77 -18.22 -27.12
C ARG A 122 7.56 -18.49 -28.39
N GLN A 123 7.78 -19.77 -28.54
CA GLN A 123 8.55 -20.53 -29.52
C GLN A 123 8.11 -20.24 -30.96
N LYS A 124 9.09 -20.03 -31.85
CA LYS A 124 8.91 -20.10 -33.30
C LYS A 124 8.54 -21.52 -33.69
N THR A 125 7.46 -21.66 -34.48
CA THR A 125 7.28 -22.78 -35.39
C THR A 125 6.76 -22.21 -36.70
N GLU A 126 7.61 -22.22 -37.72
CA GLU A 126 7.27 -21.97 -39.11
C GLU A 126 6.49 -23.18 -39.65
N THR A 127 5.34 -22.96 -40.28
CA THR A 127 4.90 -23.70 -41.48
C THR A 127 3.89 -22.83 -42.25
N GLU A 128 4.04 -22.89 -43.56
CA GLU A 128 3.62 -21.97 -44.60
C GLU A 128 2.12 -21.98 -44.97
N THR A 129 1.71 -20.83 -45.53
CA THR A 129 0.71 -20.62 -46.61
C THR A 129 -0.76 -21.01 -46.39
N ILE A 130 -1.67 -20.02 -46.42
CA ILE A 130 -2.55 -19.66 -47.57
C ILE A 130 -3.52 -18.56 -47.09
N GLU A 131 -3.84 -17.67 -48.03
CA GLU A 131 -4.55 -16.41 -47.97
C GLU A 131 -6.04 -16.50 -47.58
N GLY A 132 -6.60 -15.35 -47.19
CA GLY A 132 -8.04 -15.08 -47.34
C GLY A 132 -8.80 -14.99 -46.03
N GLY A 133 -9.28 -13.78 -45.73
CA GLY A 133 -9.84 -13.40 -44.44
C GLY A 133 -11.14 -14.10 -44.04
N GLY A 134 -11.33 -14.23 -42.73
CA GLY A 134 -12.57 -14.72 -42.15
C GLY A 134 -12.51 -14.95 -40.64
N GLN A 135 -13.12 -14.02 -39.90
CA GLN A 135 -13.94 -14.27 -38.72
C GLN A 135 -13.23 -14.72 -37.41
N VAL A 136 -12.93 -13.73 -36.56
CA VAL A 136 -12.77 -13.96 -35.11
C VAL A 136 -14.10 -13.70 -34.40
N THR A 137 -14.62 -14.78 -33.82
CA THR A 137 -15.67 -14.78 -32.80
C THR A 137 -15.09 -14.24 -31.49
N GLY A 138 -15.82 -13.37 -30.80
CA GLY A 138 -15.49 -12.99 -29.41
C GLY A 138 -15.44 -11.49 -29.14
N SER A 139 -16.60 -10.98 -28.77
CA SER A 139 -16.95 -9.69 -28.15
C SER A 139 -15.82 -8.87 -27.50
N ARG A 140 -15.43 -7.77 -28.15
CA ARG A 140 -14.90 -6.57 -27.49
C ARG A 140 -15.78 -5.38 -27.84
N LYS A 141 -16.65 -4.96 -26.91
CA LYS A 141 -17.31 -3.66 -26.99
C LYS A 141 -16.33 -2.60 -26.48
N VAL A 142 -15.78 -1.83 -27.41
CA VAL A 142 -15.11 -0.55 -27.14
C VAL A 142 -16.20 0.41 -26.68
N LEU A 143 -16.12 0.91 -25.45
CA LEU A 143 -17.01 1.95 -24.95
C LEU A 143 -16.50 3.30 -25.45
N ALA A 144 -17.27 3.93 -26.34
CA ALA A 144 -17.05 5.30 -26.78
C ALA A 144 -17.33 6.24 -25.61
N LEU A 145 -16.35 7.07 -25.28
CA LEU A 145 -16.37 8.02 -24.18
C LEU A 145 -16.83 9.40 -24.69
N ASP A 146 -18.03 9.50 -25.27
CA ASP A 146 -18.68 10.79 -25.56
C ASP A 146 -20.20 10.61 -25.68
N GLU A 147 -20.91 11.13 -24.68
CA GLU A 147 -22.35 11.48 -24.59
C GLU A 147 -22.92 11.07 -23.22
N LEU A 148 -22.79 11.98 -22.25
CA LEU A 148 -23.62 11.94 -21.04
C LEU A 148 -24.91 12.70 -21.35
N PRO A 149 -26.11 12.07 -21.28
CA PRO A 149 -27.35 12.82 -21.33
C PRO A 149 -27.51 13.68 -20.07
N PRO A 150 -28.11 14.88 -20.17
CA PRO A 150 -28.28 15.76 -19.01
C PRO A 150 -29.14 15.08 -17.94
N ARG A 151 -28.70 15.22 -16.67
CA ARG A 151 -29.38 14.70 -15.48
C ARG A 151 -30.84 15.18 -15.46
N THR A 152 -31.78 14.27 -15.66
CA THR A 152 -33.17 14.49 -15.24
C THR A 152 -33.33 14.11 -13.76
N PRO A 153 -33.95 14.96 -12.93
CA PRO A 153 -34.24 14.61 -11.55
C PRO A 153 -35.40 13.58 -11.48
N PRO A 154 -35.41 12.68 -10.48
CA PRO A 154 -36.45 11.67 -10.31
C PRO A 154 -37.81 12.27 -9.92
N PRO A 155 -38.94 11.66 -10.31
CA PRO A 155 -40.27 12.18 -10.07
C PRO A 155 -40.73 11.80 -8.66
N ASN A 156 -40.35 12.58 -7.65
CA ASN A 156 -41.15 12.82 -6.44
C ASN A 156 -40.43 13.77 -5.49
N TYR A 157 -40.60 15.07 -5.73
CA TYR A 157 -40.56 16.06 -4.67
C TYR A 157 -41.94 16.72 -4.62
N ARG A 158 -42.80 16.23 -3.70
CA ARG A 158 -43.98 17.00 -3.27
C ARG A 158 -43.45 18.23 -2.55
N TYR A 159 -43.47 19.37 -3.22
CA TYR A 159 -43.30 20.66 -2.56
C TYR A 159 -44.54 20.90 -1.70
N HIS A 160 -44.39 20.77 -0.38
CA HIS A 160 -45.32 21.39 0.56
C HIS A 160 -45.05 22.91 0.49
N LEU A 161 -45.89 23.64 -0.24
CA LEU A 161 -46.00 25.09 -0.06
C LEU A 161 -46.55 25.34 1.34
N MET A 162 -45.67 25.75 2.26
CA MET A 162 -46.09 26.59 3.37
C MET A 162 -46.34 27.98 2.80
N GLU A 163 -47.59 28.30 2.50
CA GLU A 163 -47.98 29.70 2.40
C GLU A 163 -48.06 30.26 3.82
N SER A 164 -47.14 31.18 4.15
CA SER A 164 -47.26 32.03 5.34
C SER A 164 -48.10 33.25 4.97
N PRO A 165 -49.24 33.49 5.63
CA PRO A 165 -49.88 34.79 5.57
C PRO A 165 -49.22 35.76 6.58
N PHE A 166 -49.29 37.04 6.20
CA PHE A 166 -48.98 38.22 7.00
C PHE A 166 -49.68 38.24 8.36
#